data_AF-A0A9E5YAN7-F1
#
_entry.id   AF-A0A9E5YAN7-F1
#
_cell.length_a   1.000
_cell.length_b   1.000
_cell.length_c   1.000
_cell.angle_alpha   90.00
_cell.angle_beta   90.00
_cell.angle_gamma   90.00
#
_symmetry.space_group_name_H-M   'P 1'
#
loop_
_entity.id
_entity.type
_entity.pdbx_description
1 polymer ?
#
loop_
_entity_poly.entity_id
_entity_poly.type
_entity_poly.pdbx_seq_one_letter_code
_entity_poly.pdbx_strand_id
1 'polypeptide(L)'
;MRKSCKVRGGVVFLLVVFVVSMGSVSWAGLNCDCSRPQIKEKQAQGQQKWIRDQQKKKFNLNLTSEQKVKLARLRLSFQEQTVDLRGKLAKKKIKLQKLWLKKPLDKDKIYSLIDETAKIKAQINKKAVNFILRAKEILTPGQLKKLPFPGIKPGWEKKHFSRLH
;
A
#
# COMPACT_ATOMS: atom_id res chain seq x y z
N MET A 1 2.91 19.07 -61.76
CA MET A 1 2.91 17.60 -61.56
C MET A 1 4.09 17.19 -60.68
N ARG A 2 3.87 16.23 -59.77
CA ARG A 2 4.72 15.82 -58.64
C ARG A 2 6.19 15.57 -58.99
N LYS A 3 7.12 15.95 -58.10
CA LYS A 3 8.35 15.17 -57.81
C LYS A 3 8.71 15.22 -56.32
N SER A 4 8.96 14.03 -55.77
CA SER A 4 9.37 13.73 -54.41
C SER A 4 10.66 14.44 -53.98
N CYS A 5 10.76 14.84 -52.71
CA CYS A 5 12.03 15.26 -52.11
C CYS A 5 12.69 14.13 -51.31
N LYS A 6 13.91 13.82 -51.75
CA LYS A 6 14.90 12.94 -51.14
C LYS A 6 15.54 13.68 -49.96
N VAL A 7 15.64 13.03 -48.81
CA VAL A 7 16.38 13.55 -47.65
C VAL A 7 17.88 13.43 -47.91
N ARG A 8 18.62 14.54 -47.76
CA ARG A 8 20.08 14.54 -47.61
C ARG A 8 20.48 15.73 -46.73
N GLY A 9 21.32 15.45 -45.73
CA GLY A 9 21.62 16.33 -44.61
C GLY A 9 22.48 17.55 -44.94
N GLY A 10 22.65 18.39 -43.92
CA GLY A 10 23.53 19.54 -43.91
C GLY A 10 23.29 20.36 -42.65
N VAL A 11 24.24 20.30 -41.72
CA VAL A 11 24.36 21.15 -40.52
C VAL A 11 24.73 22.57 -40.96
N VAL A 12 24.62 23.53 -40.03
CA VAL A 12 25.19 24.89 -40.03
C VAL A 12 24.23 25.98 -40.57
N PHE A 13 23.61 26.77 -39.68
CA PHE A 13 24.07 28.13 -39.42
C PHE A 13 23.38 28.76 -38.21
N LEU A 14 24.21 29.44 -37.42
CA LEU A 14 23.92 30.10 -36.15
C LEU A 14 23.10 31.39 -36.35
N LEU A 15 22.27 31.65 -35.33
CA LEU A 15 22.00 32.95 -34.71
C LEU A 15 21.81 34.19 -35.61
N VAL A 16 20.57 34.68 -35.70
CA VAL A 16 20.30 36.13 -35.55
C VAL A 16 18.99 36.31 -34.80
N VAL A 17 19.09 36.89 -33.60
CA VAL A 17 17.98 37.46 -32.84
C VAL A 17 17.58 38.77 -33.53
N PHE A 18 16.39 38.83 -34.11
CA PHE A 18 15.75 40.09 -34.49
C PHE A 18 14.45 40.25 -33.69
N VAL A 19 14.55 41.20 -32.77
CA VAL A 19 13.58 41.92 -31.95
C VAL A 19 12.14 41.94 -32.50
N VAL A 20 11.23 41.46 -31.65
CA VAL A 20 9.90 42.01 -31.29
C VAL A 20 9.41 43.18 -32.16
N SER A 21 8.32 42.98 -32.92
CA SER A 21 7.10 43.81 -32.81
C SER A 21 6.01 43.36 -33.78
N MET A 22 4.81 43.17 -33.22
CA MET A 22 3.49 43.30 -33.85
C MET A 22 3.04 42.24 -34.88
N GLY A 23 2.26 41.30 -34.34
CA GLY A 23 1.36 40.45 -35.10
C GLY A 23 0.55 39.60 -34.14
N SER A 24 -0.41 40.23 -33.46
CA SER A 24 -1.34 39.64 -32.51
C SER A 24 -2.14 38.50 -33.16
N VAL A 25 -1.58 37.30 -33.22
CA VAL A 25 -2.37 36.10 -33.49
C VAL A 25 -3.07 35.74 -32.20
N SER A 26 -4.29 36.26 -32.11
CA SER A 26 -5.29 35.90 -31.12
C SER A 26 -5.39 34.38 -31.01
N TRP A 27 -4.81 33.81 -29.96
CA TRP A 27 -5.09 32.44 -29.49
C TRP A 27 -6.50 32.44 -28.88
N ALA A 28 -7.50 32.60 -29.72
CA ALA A 28 -8.91 32.43 -29.36
C ALA A 28 -9.50 31.41 -30.32
N GLY A 29 -9.71 30.19 -29.84
CA GLY A 29 -10.52 29.20 -30.55
C GLY A 29 -9.94 27.80 -30.65
N LEU A 30 -9.64 27.16 -29.51
CA LEU A 30 -9.81 25.72 -29.31
C LEU A 30 -10.16 25.47 -27.83
N ASN A 31 -11.29 26.05 -27.41
CA ASN A 31 -12.05 25.55 -26.26
C ASN A 31 -12.64 24.19 -26.64
N CYS A 32 -11.84 23.13 -26.60
CA CYS A 32 -12.36 21.81 -26.26
C CYS A 32 -12.46 21.78 -24.74
N ASP A 33 -13.56 22.33 -24.23
CA ASP A 33 -14.00 22.15 -22.85
C ASP A 33 -14.44 20.69 -22.68
N CYS A 34 -13.48 19.78 -22.57
CA CYS A 34 -13.73 18.52 -21.88
C CYS A 34 -13.81 18.85 -20.41
N SER A 35 -14.99 19.27 -19.96
CA SER A 35 -15.30 19.48 -18.56
C SER A 35 -14.86 18.26 -17.77
N ARG A 36 -13.71 18.37 -17.10
CA ARG A 36 -13.15 17.32 -16.24
C ARG A 36 -14.14 17.17 -15.08
N PRO A 37 -14.85 16.04 -14.93
CA PRO A 37 -15.89 15.96 -13.92
C PRO A 37 -15.26 16.11 -12.54
N GLN A 38 -15.73 17.13 -11.81
CA GLN A 38 -15.41 17.52 -10.43
C GLN A 38 -15.61 16.39 -9.38
N ILE A 39 -15.99 15.19 -9.81
CA ILE A 39 -16.22 13.99 -8.99
C ILE A 39 -14.90 13.44 -8.41
N LYS A 40 -13.78 13.58 -9.12
CA LYS A 40 -12.48 13.01 -8.69
C LYS A 40 -11.86 13.74 -7.49
N GLU A 41 -12.17 15.02 -7.30
CA GLU A 41 -11.50 15.84 -6.29
C GLU A 41 -12.04 15.60 -4.87
N LYS A 42 -13.37 15.47 -4.72
CA LYS A 42 -14.00 15.09 -3.44
C LYS A 42 -13.62 13.67 -3.01
N GLN A 43 -13.48 12.75 -3.96
CA GLN A 43 -13.05 11.36 -3.68
C GLN A 43 -11.56 11.29 -3.31
N ALA A 44 -10.69 12.07 -3.95
CA ALA A 44 -9.28 12.18 -3.59
C ALA A 44 -9.06 12.79 -2.19
N GLN A 45 -9.83 13.83 -1.84
CA GLN A 45 -9.77 14.46 -0.51
C GLN A 45 -10.28 13.53 0.61
N GLY A 46 -11.37 12.77 0.37
CA GLY A 46 -11.86 11.77 1.31
C GLY A 46 -10.88 10.60 1.51
N GLN A 47 -10.26 10.12 0.43
CA GLN A 47 -9.23 9.08 0.50
C GLN A 47 -7.96 9.57 1.20
N GLN A 48 -7.50 10.80 0.93
CA GLN A 48 -6.36 11.38 1.64
C GLN A 48 -6.64 11.65 3.11
N LYS A 49 -7.88 12.02 3.47
CA LYS A 49 -8.28 12.19 4.87
C LYS A 49 -8.25 10.86 5.64
N TRP A 50 -8.77 9.77 5.07
CA TRP A 50 -8.68 8.44 5.69
C TRP A 50 -7.23 7.97 5.87
N ILE A 51 -6.37 8.17 4.87
CA ILE A 51 -4.94 7.82 4.97
C ILE A 51 -4.25 8.64 6.07
N ARG A 52 -4.52 9.95 6.15
CA ARG A 52 -3.96 10.88 7.14
C ARG A 52 -4.45 10.60 8.56
N ASP A 53 -5.73 10.25 8.71
CA ASP A 53 -6.35 9.92 9.99
C ASP A 53 -5.90 8.55 10.51
N GLN A 54 -5.65 7.58 9.62
CA GLN A 54 -5.00 6.31 9.97
C GLN A 54 -3.55 6.52 10.45
N GLN A 55 -2.82 7.46 9.83
CA GLN A 55 -1.43 7.78 10.19
C GLN A 55 -1.30 8.44 11.57
N LYS A 56 -2.34 9.17 12.02
CA LYS A 56 -2.33 9.93 13.28
C LYS A 56 -2.43 9.08 14.55
N LYS A 57 -2.79 7.79 14.47
CA LYS A 57 -2.90 6.92 15.65
C LYS A 57 -1.57 6.23 16.00
N LYS A 58 -0.50 7.02 16.11
CA LYS A 58 0.79 6.53 16.64
C LYS A 58 0.67 6.50 18.16
N PHE A 59 0.67 5.32 18.76
CA PHE A 59 0.71 5.19 20.22
C PHE A 59 2.03 5.78 20.73
N ASN A 60 1.96 6.91 21.41
CA ASN A 60 3.12 7.52 22.06
C ASN A 60 3.45 6.70 23.31
N LEU A 61 4.23 5.65 23.12
CA LEU A 61 4.66 4.73 24.18
C LEU A 61 5.88 5.25 24.96
N ASN A 62 6.43 6.42 24.61
CA ASN A 62 7.63 7.00 25.23
C ASN A 62 8.75 5.94 25.40
N LEU A 63 9.08 5.25 24.31
CA LEU A 63 10.09 4.18 24.32
C LEU A 63 11.49 4.76 24.53
N THR A 64 12.29 4.12 25.38
CA THR A 64 13.72 4.45 25.52
C THR A 64 14.48 4.12 24.23
N SER A 65 15.67 4.70 24.06
CA SER A 65 16.55 4.40 22.92
C SER A 65 16.87 2.91 22.82
N GLU A 66 17.19 2.27 23.95
CA GLU A 66 17.46 0.84 24.03
C GLU A 66 16.25 -0.03 23.65
N GLN A 67 15.05 0.32 24.15
CA GLN A 67 13.82 -0.38 23.79
C GLN A 67 13.56 -0.31 22.28
N LYS A 68 13.80 0.84 21.65
CA LYS A 68 13.65 1.00 20.20
C LYS A 68 14.61 0.09 19.43
N VAL A 69 15.87 0.00 19.84
CA VAL A 69 16.86 -0.88 19.20
C VAL A 69 16.48 -2.35 19.34
N LYS A 70 16.06 -2.79 20.54
CA LYS A 70 15.62 -4.17 20.78
C LYS A 70 14.40 -4.54 19.93
N LEU A 71 13.40 -3.65 19.85
CA LEU A 71 12.21 -3.86 19.03
C LEU A 71 12.53 -3.85 17.53
N ALA A 72 13.45 -3.00 17.07
CA ALA A 72 13.88 -2.97 15.68
C ALA A 72 14.56 -4.28 15.26
N ARG A 73 15.49 -4.79 16.09
CA ARG A 73 16.12 -6.10 15.88
C ARG A 73 15.11 -7.24 15.86
N LEU A 74 14.17 -7.24 16.81
CA LEU A 74 13.11 -8.23 16.86
C LEU A 74 12.24 -8.21 15.59
N ARG A 75 11.94 -7.01 15.06
CA ARG A 75 11.18 -6.83 13.83
C ARG A 75 11.93 -7.33 12.60
N LEU A 76 13.22 -7.03 12.49
CA LEU A 76 14.08 -7.53 11.42
C LEU A 76 14.13 -9.06 11.43
N SER A 77 14.39 -9.67 12.59
CA SER A 77 14.40 -11.13 12.72
C SER A 77 13.07 -11.77 12.32
N PHE A 78 11.93 -11.18 12.72
CA PHE A 78 10.62 -11.65 12.27
C PHE A 78 10.44 -11.53 10.75
N GLN A 79 10.91 -10.43 10.14
CA GLN A 79 10.86 -10.24 8.70
C GLN A 79 11.69 -11.29 7.95
N GLU A 80 12.92 -11.52 8.37
CA GLU A 80 13.82 -12.54 7.83
C GLU A 80 13.19 -13.93 7.92
N GLN A 81 12.70 -14.32 9.11
CA GLN A 81 12.08 -15.63 9.31
C GLN A 81 10.77 -15.86 8.53
N THR A 82 10.14 -14.79 8.03
CA THR A 82 8.85 -14.87 7.34
C THR A 82 8.93 -14.51 5.86
N VAL A 83 10.07 -14.03 5.35
CA VAL A 83 10.21 -13.59 3.96
C VAL A 83 9.89 -14.72 2.98
N ASP A 84 10.46 -15.90 3.22
CA ASP A 84 10.23 -17.07 2.36
C ASP A 84 8.78 -17.56 2.42
N LEU A 85 8.18 -17.55 3.62
CA LEU A 85 6.78 -17.93 3.81
C LEU A 85 5.84 -16.97 3.07
N ARG A 86 6.12 -15.66 3.12
CA ARG A 86 5.37 -14.64 2.38
C ARG A 86 5.56 -14.81 0.88
N GLY A 87 6.77 -15.11 0.42
CA GLY A 87 7.06 -15.41 -0.98
C GLY A 87 6.29 -16.64 -1.49
N LYS A 88 6.28 -17.74 -0.72
CA LYS A 88 5.48 -18.94 -1.02
C LYS A 88 3.99 -18.63 -1.07
N LEU A 89 3.48 -17.86 -0.11
CA LEU A 89 2.09 -17.44 -0.06
C LEU A 89 1.70 -16.57 -1.27
N ALA A 90 2.55 -15.63 -1.69
CA ALA A 90 2.32 -14.80 -2.86
C ALA A 90 2.26 -15.64 -4.16
N LYS A 91 3.21 -16.56 -4.34
CA LYS A 91 3.21 -17.50 -5.48
C LYS A 91 1.92 -18.33 -5.53
N LYS A 92 1.46 -18.87 -4.39
CA LYS A 92 0.22 -19.67 -4.32
C LYS A 92 -1.02 -18.81 -4.59
N LYS A 93 -1.08 -17.55 -4.12
CA LYS A 93 -2.17 -16.62 -4.46
C LYS A 93 -2.25 -16.33 -5.97
N ILE A 94 -1.12 -16.13 -6.64
CA ILE A 94 -1.09 -15.94 -8.10
C ILE A 94 -1.59 -17.20 -8.80
N LYS A 95 -1.18 -18.39 -8.35
CA LYS A 95 -1.70 -19.66 -8.89
C LYS A 95 -3.22 -19.77 -8.73
N LEU A 96 -3.73 -19.41 -7.55
CA LEU A 96 -5.16 -19.41 -7.27
C LEU A 96 -5.90 -18.45 -8.22
N GLN A 97 -5.42 -17.21 -8.37
CA GLN A 97 -5.96 -16.23 -9.33
C GLN A 97 -5.98 -16.77 -10.77
N LYS A 98 -4.91 -17.45 -11.20
CA LYS A 98 -4.87 -18.10 -12.52
C LYS A 98 -5.93 -19.19 -12.67
N LEU A 99 -6.22 -19.98 -11.64
CA LEU A 99 -7.28 -20.99 -11.70
C LEU A 99 -8.69 -20.36 -11.81
N TRP A 100 -8.93 -19.24 -11.13
CA TRP A 100 -10.19 -18.51 -11.24
C TRP A 100 -10.47 -17.98 -12.65
N LEU A 101 -9.43 -17.74 -13.45
CA LEU A 101 -9.55 -17.25 -14.82
C LEU A 101 -9.66 -18.36 -15.88
N LYS A 102 -9.37 -19.62 -15.53
CA LYS A 102 -9.48 -20.76 -16.45
C LYS A 102 -10.93 -21.17 -16.64
N LYS A 103 -11.28 -21.61 -17.85
CA LYS A 103 -12.54 -22.29 -18.15
C LYS A 103 -12.21 -23.67 -18.77
N PRO A 104 -12.73 -24.79 -18.24
CA PRO A 104 -13.57 -24.92 -17.05
C PRO A 104 -12.80 -24.68 -15.74
N LEU A 105 -13.54 -24.34 -14.67
CA LEU A 105 -12.98 -24.22 -13.32
C LEU A 105 -12.70 -25.60 -12.74
N ASP A 106 -11.52 -25.77 -12.14
CA ASP A 106 -11.12 -26.98 -11.44
C ASP A 106 -11.26 -26.77 -9.93
N LYS A 107 -12.37 -27.24 -9.35
CA LYS A 107 -12.73 -27.03 -7.94
C LYS A 107 -11.73 -27.67 -6.98
N ASP A 108 -11.29 -28.89 -7.26
CA ASP A 108 -10.41 -29.64 -6.38
C ASP A 108 -9.03 -28.98 -6.27
N LYS A 109 -8.51 -28.46 -7.39
CA LYS A 109 -7.27 -27.67 -7.39
C LYS A 109 -7.40 -26.35 -6.62
N ILE A 110 -8.57 -25.70 -6.66
CA ILE A 110 -8.83 -24.47 -5.90
C ILE A 110 -8.83 -24.78 -4.39
N TYR A 111 -9.55 -25.81 -3.95
CA TYR A 111 -9.61 -26.20 -2.54
C TYR A 111 -8.24 -26.61 -1.99
N SER A 112 -7.50 -27.43 -2.74
CA SER A 112 -6.13 -27.82 -2.36
C SER A 112 -5.21 -26.60 -2.16
N LEU A 113 -5.25 -25.62 -3.09
CA LEU A 113 -4.47 -24.39 -2.95
C LEU A 113 -4.92 -23.53 -1.74
N ILE A 114 -6.22 -23.49 -1.45
CA ILE A 114 -6.74 -22.79 -0.27
C ILE A 114 -6.16 -23.40 1.00
N ASP A 115 -6.20 -24.72 1.15
CA ASP A 115 -5.69 -25.42 2.33
C ASP A 115 -4.19 -25.22 2.52
N GLU A 116 -3.42 -25.30 1.43
CA GLU A 116 -1.99 -24.99 1.47
C GLU A 116 -1.72 -23.54 1.89
N THR A 117 -2.49 -22.58 1.39
CA THR A 117 -2.35 -21.18 1.82
C THR A 117 -2.73 -20.98 3.28
N ALA A 118 -3.73 -21.72 3.77
CA ALA A 118 -4.12 -21.71 5.19
C ALA A 118 -2.99 -22.23 6.08
N LYS A 119 -2.34 -23.33 5.70
CA LYS A 119 -1.17 -23.88 6.40
C LYS A 119 -0.02 -22.87 6.48
N ILE A 120 0.30 -22.18 5.36
CA ILE A 120 1.37 -21.16 5.35
C ILE A 120 0.99 -19.96 6.24
N LYS A 121 -0.27 -19.50 6.18
CA LYS A 121 -0.76 -18.43 7.07
C LYS A 121 -0.65 -18.81 8.54
N ALA A 122 -1.00 -20.05 8.89
CA ALA A 122 -0.88 -20.54 10.26
C ALA A 122 0.57 -20.49 10.76
N GLN A 123 1.55 -20.86 9.93
CA GLN A 123 2.97 -20.75 10.29
C GLN A 123 3.41 -19.30 10.51
N ILE A 124 2.98 -18.37 9.65
CA ILE A 124 3.26 -16.93 9.83
C ILE A 124 2.62 -16.42 11.12
N ASN A 125 1.39 -16.84 11.42
CA ASN A 125 0.67 -16.44 12.63
C ASN A 125 1.37 -16.93 13.89
N LYS A 126 1.84 -18.18 13.93
CA LYS A 126 2.64 -18.69 15.06
C LYS A 126 3.89 -17.84 15.30
N LYS A 127 4.62 -17.49 14.24
CA LYS A 127 5.78 -16.58 14.33
C LYS A 127 5.38 -15.17 14.79
N ALA A 128 4.22 -14.68 14.37
CA ALA A 128 3.70 -13.37 14.78
C ALA A 128 3.32 -13.35 16.27
N VAL A 129 2.72 -14.42 16.78
CA VAL A 129 2.43 -14.57 18.22
C VAL A 129 3.73 -14.54 19.02
N ASN A 130 4.75 -15.30 18.59
CA ASN A 130 6.07 -15.28 19.25
C ASN A 130 6.72 -13.89 19.21
N PHE A 131 6.60 -13.17 18.10
CA PHE A 131 7.05 -11.78 17.99
C PHE A 131 6.33 -10.88 18.99
N ILE A 132 5.00 -10.98 19.11
CA ILE A 132 4.21 -10.19 20.07
C ILE A 132 4.60 -10.51 21.51
N LEU A 133 4.79 -11.78 21.85
CA LEU A 133 5.21 -12.20 23.20
C LEU A 133 6.56 -11.59 23.58
N ARG A 134 7.57 -11.73 22.70
CA ARG A 134 8.89 -11.12 22.92
C ARG A 134 8.84 -9.58 22.94
N ALA A 135 7.97 -8.97 22.16
CA ALA A 135 7.78 -7.52 22.20
C ALA A 135 7.19 -7.07 23.54
N LYS A 136 6.31 -7.86 24.16
CA LYS A 136 5.77 -7.57 25.49
C LYS A 136 6.83 -7.62 26.58
N GLU A 137 7.80 -8.51 26.49
CA GLU A 137 8.94 -8.59 27.44
C GLU A 137 9.83 -7.34 27.40
N ILE A 138 9.90 -6.66 26.25
CA ILE A 138 10.70 -5.42 26.08
C ILE A 138 9.94 -4.18 26.60
N LEU A 139 8.60 -4.21 26.55
CA LEU A 139 7.73 -3.10 26.95
C LEU A 139 7.39 -3.17 28.43
N THR A 140 7.27 -2.00 29.08
CA THR A 140 6.80 -1.97 30.46
C THR A 140 5.29 -2.24 30.53
N PRO A 141 4.77 -2.80 31.64
CA PRO A 141 3.32 -3.03 31.80
C PRO A 141 2.49 -1.74 31.64
N GLY A 142 3.05 -0.58 32.04
CA GLY A 142 2.42 0.73 31.82
C GLY A 142 2.35 1.15 30.34
N GLN A 143 3.33 0.76 29.53
CA GLN A 143 3.31 0.98 28.07
C GLN A 143 2.33 0.03 27.39
N LEU A 144 2.23 -1.22 27.84
CA LEU A 144 1.29 -2.21 27.28
C LEU A 144 -0.17 -1.78 27.41
N LYS A 145 -0.56 -1.14 28.52
CA LYS A 145 -1.92 -0.61 28.72
C LYS A 145 -2.31 0.47 27.69
N LYS A 146 -1.33 1.14 27.06
CA LYS A 146 -1.56 2.17 26.03
C LYS A 146 -1.72 1.58 24.63
N LEU A 147 -1.36 0.31 24.42
CA LEU A 147 -1.51 -0.35 23.13
C LEU A 147 -2.95 -0.83 22.94
N PRO A 148 -3.56 -0.62 21.77
CA PRO A 148 -4.79 -1.30 21.42
C PRO A 148 -4.41 -2.76 21.17
N PHE A 149 -4.92 -3.66 21.99
CA PHE A 149 -4.71 -5.07 21.70
C PHE A 149 -5.39 -5.42 20.37
N PRO A 150 -4.70 -6.10 19.44
CA PRO A 150 -5.35 -6.61 18.25
C PRO A 150 -6.44 -7.60 18.69
N GLY A 151 -7.70 -7.26 18.42
CA GLY A 151 -8.89 -8.06 18.78
C GLY A 151 -9.74 -7.51 19.92
N ILE A 152 -9.28 -6.52 20.68
CA ILE A 152 -10.00 -5.94 21.83
C ILE A 152 -10.21 -4.45 21.53
N LYS A 153 -11.41 -4.07 21.07
CA LYS A 153 -11.75 -2.66 20.88
C LYS A 153 -11.81 -1.99 22.26
N PRO A 154 -11.15 -0.82 22.48
CA PRO A 154 -11.34 -0.06 23.71
C PRO A 154 -12.85 0.23 23.90
N GLY A 155 -13.46 -0.28 24.97
CA GLY A 155 -14.89 -0.12 25.28
C GLY A 155 -15.82 -1.29 24.94
N TRP A 156 -15.32 -2.42 24.41
CA TRP A 156 -16.13 -3.63 24.20
C TRP A 156 -16.44 -4.40 25.50
N GLU A 157 -15.61 -4.25 26.53
CA GLU A 157 -15.68 -5.01 27.79
C GLU A 157 -16.82 -4.53 28.70
N LYS A 158 -17.03 -3.20 28.75
CA LYS A 158 -18.07 -2.58 29.61
C LYS A 158 -19.50 -2.78 29.12
N LYS A 159 -19.72 -3.08 27.83
CA LYS A 159 -21.07 -3.14 27.25
C LYS A 159 -21.70 -4.54 27.27
N HIS A 160 -20.88 -5.58 27.35
CA HIS A 160 -21.36 -6.97 27.29
C HIS A 160 -21.45 -7.65 28.65
N PHE A 161 -20.60 -7.28 29.62
CA PHE A 161 -20.64 -7.88 30.95
C PHE A 161 -21.80 -7.38 31.82
N SER A 162 -22.26 -6.14 31.59
CA SER A 162 -23.44 -5.56 32.27
C SER A 162 -24.78 -6.11 31.80
N ARG A 163 -24.79 -7.07 30.86
CA ARG A 163 -26.00 -7.72 30.33
C ARG A 163 -26.08 -9.20 30.72
N LEU A 164 -25.17 -9.65 31.59
CA LEU A 164 -25.09 -11.02 32.11
C LEU A 164 -25.32 -11.10 33.63
N HIS A 165 -25.77 -10.00 34.24
CA HIS A 165 -26.25 -9.92 35.63
C HIS A 165 -27.56 -9.16 35.65
#